data_AF-A0A0G3BJL5-F1
#
_entry.id   AF-A0A0G3BJL5-F1
#
_cell.length_a   1.000
_cell.length_b   1.000
_cell.length_c   1.000
_cell.angle_alpha   90.00
_cell.angle_beta   90.00
_cell.angle_gamma   90.00
#
_symmetry.space_group_name_H-M   'P 1'
#
loop_
_entity.id
_entity.type
_entity.pdbx_description
1 polymer ?
#
loop_
_entity_poly.entity_id
_entity_poly.type
_entity_poly.pdbx_seq_one_letter_code
_entity_poly.pdbx_strand_id
1 'polypeptide(L)'
;MLHSGAQLAMDPYAQEIFDLWFSGKAPSEVVFDNEKWARYMQADAGLQQQIAERLAEHAASNSVRMPMHQNGGRHEAEFQLTWHAEVGGETGGYRSGYAVLHGTDRTVGDFGASGRFSAVRRSSGEGYTVTYTDLRFVFNDRVNMNKKYASDVQFGVLAGNMARCLGGDPPRDYILRVVWREPGPRKFDVGGGLLKEFRNL
;
A
#
# COMPACT_ATOMS: atom_id res chain seq x y z
N MET A 1 18.04 16.66 -26.37
CA MET A 1 17.92 17.70 -25.34
C MET A 1 16.55 18.33 -25.46
N LEU A 2 15.59 17.92 -24.62
CA LEU A 2 14.30 18.57 -24.47
C LEU A 2 14.30 19.24 -23.10
N HIS A 3 14.43 20.57 -23.10
CA HIS A 3 14.21 21.43 -21.94
C HIS A 3 13.24 22.51 -22.39
N SER A 4 12.34 22.92 -21.47
CA SER A 4 11.42 24.07 -21.54
C SER A 4 10.02 23.79 -22.08
N GLY A 5 9.12 23.37 -21.19
CA GLY A 5 7.67 23.31 -21.46
C GLY A 5 6.96 22.30 -20.56
N ALA A 6 6.78 22.65 -19.28
CA ALA A 6 6.21 21.80 -18.24
C ALA A 6 7.01 20.50 -17.95
N GLN A 7 8.24 20.65 -17.43
CA GLN A 7 8.67 19.70 -16.41
C GLN A 7 7.72 19.89 -15.23
N LEU A 8 6.63 19.11 -15.20
CA LEU A 8 6.05 18.73 -13.93
C LEU A 8 7.23 18.24 -13.11
N ALA A 9 7.55 18.92 -12.01
CA ALA A 9 8.56 18.45 -11.08
C ALA A 9 8.00 17.18 -10.42
N MET A 10 8.07 16.07 -11.16
CA MET A 10 7.69 14.74 -10.72
C MET A 10 8.83 14.23 -9.85
N ASP A 11 8.49 13.63 -8.71
CA ASP A 11 9.48 12.83 -8.00
C ASP A 11 9.90 11.60 -8.85
N PRO A 12 11.02 10.95 -8.51
CA PRO A 12 11.50 9.79 -9.26
C PRO A 12 10.54 8.58 -9.30
N TYR A 13 9.48 8.57 -8.49
CA TYR A 13 8.49 7.49 -8.43
C TYR A 13 7.33 7.78 -9.40
N ALA A 14 6.82 9.01 -9.39
CA ALA A 14 5.88 9.51 -10.39
C ALA A 14 6.47 9.41 -11.80
N GLN A 15 7.73 9.81 -11.98
CA GLN A 15 8.41 9.72 -13.27
C GLN A 15 8.49 8.27 -13.77
N GLU A 16 8.83 7.31 -12.90
CA GLU A 16 8.92 5.89 -13.27
C GLU A 16 7.57 5.31 -13.69
N ILE A 17 6.49 5.63 -12.97
CA ILE A 17 5.13 5.24 -13.33
C ILE A 17 4.71 5.90 -14.66
N PHE A 18 4.93 7.22 -14.75
CA PHE A 18 4.51 8.02 -15.90
C PHE A 18 5.22 7.58 -17.18
N ASP A 19 6.54 7.41 -17.17
CA ASP A 19 7.30 7.03 -18.36
C ASP A 19 6.85 5.68 -18.90
N LEU A 20 6.56 4.73 -18.01
CA LEU A 20 6.09 3.41 -18.42
C LEU A 20 4.69 3.48 -19.04
N TRP A 21 3.76 4.19 -18.39
CA TRP A 21 2.41 4.42 -18.91
C TRP A 21 2.45 5.16 -20.26
N PHE A 22 3.21 6.25 -20.33
CA PHE A 22 3.34 7.13 -21.49
C PHE A 22 3.99 6.43 -22.69
N SER A 23 4.92 5.50 -22.45
CA SER A 23 5.58 4.77 -23.53
C SER A 23 4.63 3.92 -24.38
N GLY A 24 3.43 3.60 -23.88
CA GLY A 24 2.48 2.67 -24.49
C GLY A 24 2.91 1.19 -24.43
N LYS A 25 4.10 0.91 -23.87
CA LYS A 25 4.74 -0.41 -23.86
C LYS A 25 4.67 -1.11 -22.51
N ALA A 26 3.94 -0.55 -21.55
CA ALA A 26 3.72 -1.20 -20.26
C ALA A 26 3.18 -2.63 -20.46
N PRO A 27 3.74 -3.64 -19.77
CA PRO A 27 3.10 -4.95 -19.69
C PRO A 27 1.75 -4.82 -18.96
N SER A 28 0.90 -5.84 -19.05
CA SER A 28 -0.40 -5.81 -18.37
C SER A 28 -0.29 -5.72 -16.84
N GLU A 29 0.82 -6.23 -16.28
CA GLU A 29 1.13 -6.17 -14.86
C GLU A 29 2.62 -5.87 -14.66
N VAL A 30 2.90 -4.99 -13.70
CA VAL A 30 4.24 -4.58 -13.26
C VAL A 30 4.33 -4.78 -11.76
N VAL A 31 5.41 -5.43 -11.30
CA VAL A 31 5.64 -5.68 -9.87
C VAL A 31 6.91 -4.96 -9.41
N PHE A 32 6.74 -4.06 -8.46
CA PHE A 32 7.82 -3.42 -7.73
C PHE A 32 8.04 -4.12 -6.39
N ASP A 33 8.89 -5.16 -6.38
CA ASP A 33 9.37 -5.85 -5.16
C ASP A 33 10.85 -5.51 -4.97
N ASN A 34 11.14 -4.28 -4.56
CA ASN A 34 12.49 -3.80 -4.31
C ASN A 34 12.55 -2.77 -3.18
N GLU A 35 13.74 -2.55 -2.64
CA GLU A 35 13.95 -1.70 -1.47
C GLU A 35 13.58 -0.23 -1.71
N LYS A 36 13.78 0.29 -2.93
CA LYS A 36 13.42 1.67 -3.29
C LYS A 36 11.92 1.89 -3.05
N TRP A 37 11.08 1.04 -3.65
CA TRP A 37 9.63 1.15 -3.51
C TRP A 37 9.13 0.75 -2.11
N ALA A 38 9.76 -0.24 -1.46
CA ALA A 38 9.44 -0.59 -0.08
C ALA A 38 9.62 0.60 0.87
N ARG A 39 10.78 1.27 0.81
CA ARG A 39 11.08 2.45 1.63
C ARG A 39 10.14 3.61 1.32
N TYR A 40 9.75 3.77 0.05
CA TYR A 40 8.75 4.76 -0.34
C TYR A 40 7.44 4.46 0.39
N MET A 41 6.79 3.32 0.14
CA MET A 41 5.51 2.99 0.79
C MET A 41 5.57 3.01 2.33
N GLN A 42 6.72 2.69 2.92
CA GLN A 42 6.93 2.76 4.37
C GLN A 42 7.03 4.20 4.91
N ALA A 43 7.41 5.17 4.08
CA ALA A 43 7.52 6.57 4.47
C ALA A 43 6.18 7.32 4.52
N ASP A 44 5.12 6.79 3.89
CA ASP A 44 3.78 7.41 3.96
C ASP A 44 3.13 7.14 5.32
N ALA A 45 3.04 8.19 6.15
CA ALA A 45 2.49 8.08 7.50
C ALA A 45 1.01 7.68 7.53
N GLY A 46 0.22 8.13 6.55
CA GLY A 46 -1.21 7.80 6.46
C GLY A 46 -1.42 6.32 6.18
N LEU A 47 -0.63 5.75 5.27
CA LEU A 47 -0.63 4.32 5.01
C LEU A 47 -0.13 3.52 6.22
N GLN A 48 0.95 3.97 6.88
CA GLN A 48 1.44 3.29 8.08
C GLN A 48 0.40 3.27 9.20
N GLN A 49 -0.36 4.35 9.37
CA GLN A 49 -1.47 4.42 10.30
C GLN A 49 -2.58 3.44 9.93
N GLN A 50 -3.03 3.43 8.67
CA GLN A 50 -4.06 2.48 8.19
C GLN A 50 -3.64 1.02 8.41
N ILE A 51 -2.38 0.67 8.15
CA ILE A 51 -1.85 -0.68 8.41
C ILE A 51 -1.94 -1.01 9.91
N ALA A 52 -1.49 -0.09 10.77
CA ALA A 52 -1.53 -0.28 12.22
C ALA A 52 -2.96 -0.48 12.74
N GLU A 53 -3.91 0.35 12.28
CA GLU A 53 -5.33 0.27 12.62
C GLU A 53 -5.91 -1.09 12.22
N ARG A 54 -5.68 -1.54 10.97
CA ARG A 54 -6.19 -2.83 10.48
C ARG A 54 -5.61 -4.02 11.22
N LEU A 55 -4.31 -4.00 11.54
CA LEU A 55 -3.69 -5.05 12.36
C LEU A 55 -4.21 -5.04 13.80
N ALA A 56 -4.48 -3.87 14.37
CA ALA A 56 -5.05 -3.72 15.70
C ALA A 56 -6.50 -4.23 15.77
N GLU A 57 -7.34 -3.89 14.78
CA GLU A 57 -8.71 -4.41 14.63
C GLU A 57 -8.72 -5.94 14.50
N HIS A 58 -7.80 -6.49 13.69
CA HIS A 58 -7.66 -7.94 13.55
C HIS A 58 -7.20 -8.59 14.86
N ALA A 59 -6.25 -7.98 15.58
CA ALA A 59 -5.79 -8.47 16.88
C ALA A 59 -6.92 -8.50 17.92
N ALA A 60 -7.71 -7.42 17.99
CA ALA A 60 -8.87 -7.32 18.85
C ALA A 60 -9.91 -8.41 18.54
N SER A 61 -10.28 -8.53 17.26
CA SER A 61 -11.29 -9.49 16.81
C SER A 61 -10.91 -10.94 17.07
N ASN A 62 -9.63 -11.30 16.90
CA ASN A 62 -9.17 -12.66 17.13
C ASN A 62 -9.01 -12.97 18.62
N SER A 63 -8.59 -12.01 19.44
CA SER A 63 -8.45 -12.21 20.89
C SER A 63 -9.77 -12.54 21.60
N VAL A 64 -10.89 -11.95 21.16
CA VAL A 64 -12.25 -12.22 21.69
C VAL A 64 -12.72 -13.63 21.34
N ARG A 65 -12.25 -14.19 20.22
CA ARG A 65 -12.66 -15.50 19.71
C ARG A 65 -11.82 -16.66 20.25
N MET A 66 -10.78 -16.38 21.03
CA MET A 66 -9.91 -17.44 21.56
C MET A 66 -10.60 -18.21 22.69
N PRO A 67 -10.73 -19.54 22.58
CA PRO A 67 -11.21 -20.34 23.68
C PRO A 67 -10.27 -20.18 24.88
N MET A 68 -10.79 -19.86 26.06
CA MET A 68 -10.03 -19.72 27.31
C MET A 68 -9.18 -20.96 27.69
N HIS A 69 -9.37 -22.09 27.00
CA HIS A 69 -8.89 -23.41 27.43
C HIS A 69 -7.91 -24.13 26.49
N GLN A 70 -7.51 -23.56 25.34
CA GLN A 70 -6.56 -24.25 24.45
C GLN A 70 -5.11 -23.77 24.68
N ASN A 71 -4.25 -24.72 25.09
CA ASN A 71 -2.79 -24.63 25.13
C ASN A 71 -2.18 -23.44 25.89
N GLY A 72 -2.41 -23.37 27.21
CA GLY A 72 -1.62 -22.49 28.10
C GLY A 72 -1.72 -20.99 27.79
N GLY A 73 -2.75 -20.57 27.04
CA GLY A 73 -2.98 -19.17 26.69
C GLY A 73 -2.22 -18.67 25.46
N ARG A 74 -1.69 -19.55 24.60
CA ARG A 74 -1.06 -19.19 23.31
C ARG A 74 -1.86 -19.73 22.13
N HIS A 75 -2.11 -18.86 21.15
CA HIS A 75 -2.72 -19.22 19.86
C HIS A 75 -1.86 -18.68 18.73
N GLU A 76 -1.71 -19.44 17.65
CA GLU A 76 -0.96 -19.02 16.47
C GLU A 76 -1.68 -19.45 15.20
N ALA A 77 -1.70 -18.58 14.20
CA ALA A 77 -2.26 -18.87 12.89
C ALA A 77 -1.66 -17.96 11.82
N GLU A 78 -1.85 -18.35 10.56
CA GLU A 78 -1.66 -17.46 9.43
C GLU A 78 -2.86 -16.51 9.31
N PHE A 79 -2.64 -15.33 8.73
CA PHE A 79 -3.70 -14.37 8.48
C PHE A 79 -3.54 -13.72 7.12
N GLN A 80 -4.66 -13.27 6.57
CA GLN A 80 -4.73 -12.45 5.38
C GLN A 80 -5.83 -11.41 5.54
N LEU A 81 -5.49 -10.15 5.27
CA LEU A 81 -6.38 -9.00 5.31
C LEU A 81 -6.37 -8.32 3.94
N THR A 82 -7.52 -7.80 3.55
CA THR A 82 -7.68 -6.97 2.36
C THR A 82 -8.54 -5.76 2.67
N TRP A 83 -8.10 -4.57 2.29
CA TRP A 83 -8.85 -3.33 2.46
C TRP A 83 -8.45 -2.30 1.41
N HIS A 84 -9.29 -1.28 1.21
CA HIS A 84 -8.92 -0.14 0.38
C HIS A 84 -7.99 0.78 1.18
N ALA A 85 -6.80 1.05 0.64
CA ALA A 85 -5.83 1.95 1.26
C ALA A 85 -5.56 3.15 0.37
N GLU A 86 -5.44 4.33 0.96
CA GLU A 86 -5.08 5.57 0.28
C GLU A 86 -3.65 6.00 0.66
N VAL A 87 -2.96 6.66 -0.28
CA VAL A 87 -1.60 7.21 -0.11
C VAL A 87 -1.53 8.63 -0.62
N GLY A 88 -0.66 9.45 -0.03
CA GLY A 88 -0.58 10.86 -0.37
C GLY A 88 -1.77 11.68 0.13
N GLY A 89 -1.97 12.87 -0.45
CA GLY A 89 -3.04 13.78 -0.09
C GLY A 89 -4.26 13.69 -1.03
N GLU A 90 -5.34 14.40 -0.68
CA GLU A 90 -6.60 14.42 -1.44
C GLU A 90 -6.50 15.02 -2.85
N THR A 91 -5.37 15.67 -3.18
CA THR A 91 -5.14 16.28 -4.49
C THR A 91 -4.44 15.28 -5.42
N GLY A 92 -5.15 14.78 -6.43
CA GLY A 92 -4.56 13.98 -7.51
C GLY A 92 -3.49 14.73 -8.31
N GLY A 93 -2.82 14.04 -9.22
CA GLY A 93 -1.87 14.62 -10.17
C GLY A 93 -0.55 13.84 -10.25
N TYR A 94 0.48 14.47 -10.83
CA TYR A 94 1.71 13.76 -11.24
C TYR A 94 2.98 14.24 -10.52
N ARG A 95 2.85 15.02 -9.43
CA ARG A 95 4.03 15.56 -8.72
C ARG A 95 4.78 14.51 -7.90
N SER A 96 4.09 13.49 -7.39
CA SER A 96 4.68 12.41 -6.62
C SER A 96 4.07 11.07 -6.99
N GLY A 97 4.82 9.98 -6.79
CA GLY A 97 4.29 8.63 -6.97
C GLY A 97 2.99 8.41 -6.20
N TYR A 98 2.86 8.94 -4.99
CA TYR A 98 1.60 8.89 -4.24
C TYR A 98 0.44 9.63 -4.90
N ALA A 99 0.68 10.78 -5.55
CA ALA A 99 -0.38 11.50 -6.25
C ALA A 99 -0.87 10.73 -7.49
N VAL A 100 0.01 9.94 -8.10
CA VAL A 100 -0.32 9.07 -9.23
C VAL A 100 -1.07 7.82 -8.77
N LEU A 101 -0.63 7.19 -7.66
CA LEU A 101 -1.27 6.01 -7.09
C LEU A 101 -2.62 6.35 -6.43
N HIS A 102 -2.64 7.37 -5.57
CA HIS A 102 -3.76 7.89 -4.78
C HIS A 102 -4.42 6.88 -3.81
N GLY A 103 -4.73 5.67 -4.26
CA GLY A 103 -5.23 4.58 -3.46
C GLY A 103 -5.25 3.26 -4.22
N THR A 104 -5.62 2.19 -3.55
CA THR A 104 -5.67 0.86 -4.17
C THR A 104 -6.93 0.67 -5.01
N ASP A 105 -6.86 -0.16 -6.05
CA ASP A 105 -8.02 -0.50 -6.88
C ASP A 105 -8.58 -1.88 -6.49
N ARG A 106 -9.82 -1.89 -5.98
CA ARG A 106 -10.54 -3.11 -5.58
C ARG A 106 -10.69 -4.12 -6.71
N THR A 107 -10.74 -3.69 -7.96
CA THR A 107 -10.85 -4.57 -9.14
C THR A 107 -9.58 -5.37 -9.40
N VAL A 108 -8.44 -4.98 -8.81
CA VAL A 108 -7.14 -5.66 -8.97
C VAL A 108 -6.55 -6.19 -7.67
N GLY A 109 -7.33 -6.17 -6.59
CA GLY A 109 -7.03 -6.84 -5.32
C GLY A 109 -6.89 -5.93 -4.10
N ASP A 110 -7.11 -4.62 -4.24
CA ASP A 110 -7.01 -3.66 -3.13
C ASP A 110 -5.64 -3.74 -2.41
N PHE A 111 -5.52 -3.22 -1.17
CA PHE A 111 -4.35 -3.44 -0.33
C PHE A 111 -4.41 -4.83 0.31
N GLY A 112 -3.32 -5.60 0.25
CA GLY A 112 -3.18 -6.88 0.91
C GLY A 112 -2.16 -6.85 2.05
N ALA A 113 -2.51 -7.43 3.20
CA ALA A 113 -1.55 -7.79 4.25
C ALA A 113 -1.66 -9.27 4.59
N SER A 114 -0.53 -9.94 4.74
CA SER A 114 -0.48 -11.35 5.11
C SER A 114 0.72 -11.64 5.99
N GLY A 115 0.64 -12.71 6.78
CA GLY A 115 1.76 -13.19 7.58
C GLY A 115 1.27 -14.19 8.61
N ARG A 116 2.02 -14.27 9.72
CA ARG A 116 1.64 -15.08 10.88
C ARG A 116 1.31 -14.15 12.04
N PHE A 117 0.41 -14.60 12.91
CA PHE A 117 0.19 -13.95 14.19
C PHE A 117 0.22 -14.96 15.32
N SER A 118 0.68 -14.51 16.49
CA SER A 118 0.61 -15.25 17.75
C SER A 118 -0.05 -14.36 18.80
N ALA A 119 -1.03 -14.86 19.53
CA ALA A 119 -1.60 -14.20 20.69
C ALA A 119 -1.22 -14.96 21.95
N VAL A 120 -0.69 -14.24 22.95
CA VAL A 120 -0.27 -14.80 24.24
C VAL A 120 -0.99 -14.06 25.36
N ARG A 121 -1.67 -14.79 26.25
CA ARG A 121 -2.34 -14.20 27.42
C ARG A 121 -1.31 -13.51 28.32
N ARG A 122 -1.64 -12.31 28.79
CA ARG A 122 -0.77 -11.57 29.72
C ARG A 122 -0.76 -12.25 31.10
N SER A 123 0.40 -12.23 31.77
CA SER A 123 0.57 -12.81 33.11
C SER A 123 -0.16 -12.02 34.21
N SER A 124 -0.41 -10.72 34.00
CA SER A 124 -0.87 -9.78 35.03
C SER A 124 -2.32 -9.30 34.90
N GLY A 125 -3.15 -9.88 34.03
CA GLY A 125 -4.56 -9.46 33.92
C GLY A 125 -5.37 -10.09 32.78
N GLU A 126 -6.52 -9.49 32.49
CA GLU A 126 -7.36 -9.82 31.33
C GLU A 126 -6.77 -9.18 30.07
N GLY A 127 -6.42 -10.00 29.07
CA GLY A 127 -5.94 -9.54 27.77
C GLY A 127 -4.80 -10.37 27.19
N TYR A 128 -4.44 -10.03 25.95
CA TYR A 128 -3.47 -10.75 25.13
C TYR A 128 -2.45 -9.77 24.54
N THR A 129 -1.21 -10.22 24.42
CA THR A 129 -0.23 -9.60 23.53
C THR A 129 -0.26 -10.36 22.21
N VAL A 130 -0.62 -9.66 21.13
CA VAL A 130 -0.61 -10.18 19.77
C VAL A 130 0.67 -9.74 19.07
N THR A 131 1.41 -10.68 18.51
CA THR A 131 2.62 -10.42 17.73
C THR A 131 2.40 -10.90 16.30
N TYR A 132 2.64 -10.01 15.33
CA TYR A 132 2.66 -10.33 13.91
C TYR A 132 4.10 -10.54 13.43
N THR A 133 4.35 -11.60 12.68
CA THR A 133 5.64 -11.91 12.05
C THR A 133 5.46 -12.21 10.57
N ASP A 134 6.56 -12.18 9.82
CA ASP A 134 6.58 -12.49 8.38
C ASP A 134 5.57 -11.64 7.59
N LEU A 135 5.39 -10.39 8.03
CA LEU A 135 4.45 -9.45 7.43
C LEU A 135 4.87 -9.13 6.00
N ARG A 136 3.99 -9.46 5.07
CA ARG A 136 4.08 -9.09 3.66
C ARG A 136 2.90 -8.20 3.30
N PHE A 137 3.21 -7.09 2.63
CA PHE A 137 2.23 -6.14 2.15
C PHE A 137 2.26 -6.06 0.62
N VAL A 138 1.08 -5.82 0.04
CA VAL A 138 0.92 -5.61 -1.41
C VAL A 138 -0.03 -4.44 -1.63
N PHE A 139 0.46 -3.37 -2.23
CA PHE A 139 -0.36 -2.27 -2.72
C PHE A 139 -0.70 -2.55 -4.18
N ASN A 140 -1.97 -2.82 -4.49
CA ASN A 140 -2.43 -3.07 -5.85
C ASN A 140 -3.23 -1.88 -6.37
N ASP A 141 -2.82 -1.35 -7.51
CA ASP A 141 -3.50 -0.25 -8.16
C ASP A 141 -3.47 -0.41 -9.68
N ARG A 142 -4.36 0.30 -10.36
CA ARG A 142 -4.40 0.41 -11.81
C ARG A 142 -3.90 1.79 -12.19
N VAL A 143 -2.72 1.83 -12.80
CA VAL A 143 -2.21 3.05 -13.41
C VAL A 143 -3.04 3.33 -14.65
N ASN A 144 -3.93 4.31 -14.54
CA ASN A 144 -4.77 4.80 -15.61
C ASN A 144 -4.95 6.32 -15.50
N MET A 145 -5.54 6.92 -16.54
CA MET A 145 -6.01 8.30 -16.41
C MET A 145 -7.24 8.31 -15.51
N ASN A 146 -7.10 8.87 -14.31
CA ASN A 146 -8.24 9.03 -13.41
C ASN A 146 -9.18 10.12 -13.95
N LYS A 147 -10.25 9.68 -14.64
CA LYS A 147 -11.22 10.58 -15.30
C LYS A 147 -11.99 11.48 -14.33
N LYS A 148 -11.91 11.23 -13.02
CA LYS A 148 -12.49 12.09 -11.99
C LYS A 148 -11.77 13.45 -11.89
N TYR A 149 -10.49 13.49 -12.23
CA TYR A 149 -9.67 14.71 -12.12
C TYR A 149 -9.48 15.34 -13.50
N ALA A 150 -9.95 16.58 -13.66
CA ALA A 150 -9.83 17.32 -14.91
C ALA A 150 -8.36 17.49 -15.36
N SER A 151 -7.42 17.59 -14.42
CA SER A 151 -5.98 17.60 -14.68
C SER A 151 -5.52 16.34 -15.40
N ASP A 152 -5.99 15.17 -14.96
CA ASP A 152 -5.55 13.87 -15.47
C ASP A 152 -6.13 13.60 -16.84
N VAL A 153 -7.36 14.06 -17.09
CA VAL A 153 -7.97 14.03 -18.43
C VAL A 153 -7.21 14.93 -19.40
N GLN A 154 -6.91 16.17 -19.02
CA GLN A 154 -6.15 17.10 -19.87
C GLN A 154 -4.74 16.56 -20.15
N PHE A 155 -4.09 16.00 -19.14
CA PHE A 155 -2.77 15.42 -19.28
C PHE A 155 -2.79 14.16 -20.14
N GLY A 156 -3.84 13.36 -20.05
CA GLY A 156 -4.13 12.24 -20.92
C GLY A 156 -4.24 12.60 -22.40
N VAL A 157 -5.00 13.66 -22.69
CA VAL A 157 -5.15 14.21 -24.04
C VAL A 157 -3.82 14.75 -24.56
N LEU A 158 -3.09 15.50 -23.73
CA LEU A 158 -1.75 16.00 -24.08
C LEU A 158 -0.80 14.84 -24.39
N ALA A 159 -0.77 13.83 -23.52
CA ALA A 159 0.07 12.66 -23.67
C ALA A 159 -0.23 11.90 -24.97
N GLY A 160 -1.51 11.65 -25.27
CA GLY A 160 -1.92 11.03 -26.52
C GLY A 160 -1.53 11.84 -27.76
N ASN A 161 -1.64 13.17 -27.70
CA ASN A 161 -1.21 14.04 -28.80
C ASN A 161 0.32 14.03 -28.97
N MET A 162 1.08 14.04 -27.87
CA MET A 162 2.54 13.96 -27.90
C MET A 162 3.01 12.62 -28.46
N ALA A 163 2.42 11.50 -28.03
CA ALA A 163 2.73 10.18 -28.56
C ALA A 163 2.55 10.14 -30.09
N ARG A 164 1.42 10.67 -30.60
CA ARG A 164 1.18 10.78 -32.06
C ARG A 164 2.21 11.66 -32.76
N CYS A 165 2.52 12.84 -32.21
CA CYS A 165 3.50 13.76 -32.80
C CYS A 165 4.92 13.15 -32.85
N LEU A 166 5.26 12.31 -31.88
CA LEU A 166 6.56 11.64 -31.79
C LEU A 166 6.59 10.28 -32.52
N GLY A 167 5.49 9.85 -33.14
CA GLY A 167 5.38 8.55 -33.81
C GLY A 167 5.42 7.34 -32.84
N GLY A 168 5.09 7.56 -31.57
CA GLY A 168 5.02 6.53 -30.53
C GLY A 168 3.63 5.90 -30.39
N ASP A 169 3.58 4.81 -29.63
CA ASP A 169 2.33 4.16 -29.24
C ASP A 169 1.56 5.06 -28.24
N PRO A 170 0.21 5.02 -28.23
CA PRO A 170 -0.58 5.75 -27.24
C PRO A 170 -0.30 5.21 -25.83
N PRO A 171 -0.46 6.05 -24.78
CA PRO A 171 -0.31 5.59 -23.41
C PRO A 171 -1.19 4.37 -23.09
N ARG A 172 -0.68 3.48 -22.26
CA ARG A 172 -1.31 2.18 -21.97
C ARG A 172 -1.48 1.96 -20.47
N ASP A 173 -2.72 1.74 -20.06
CA ASP A 173 -3.06 1.39 -18.68
C ASP A 173 -2.50 0.01 -18.30
N TYR A 174 -2.08 -0.14 -17.04
CA TYR A 174 -1.55 -1.39 -16.52
C TYR A 174 -1.81 -1.55 -15.01
N ILE A 175 -1.66 -2.79 -14.52
CA ILE A 175 -1.73 -3.09 -13.09
C ILE A 175 -0.35 -2.90 -12.48
N LEU A 176 -0.28 -2.12 -11.40
CA LEU A 176 0.92 -1.91 -10.61
C LEU A 176 0.75 -2.62 -9.26
N ARG A 177 1.75 -3.41 -8.88
CA ARG A 177 1.84 -4.01 -7.54
C ARG A 177 3.11 -3.57 -6.85
N VAL A 178 3.01 -2.90 -5.70
CA VAL A 178 4.17 -2.66 -4.83
C VAL A 178 4.17 -3.70 -3.72
N VAL A 179 5.26 -4.46 -3.61
CA VAL A 179 5.41 -5.52 -2.62
C VAL A 179 6.52 -5.15 -1.65
N TRP A 180 6.28 -5.31 -0.35
CA TRP A 180 7.33 -5.20 0.65
C TRP A 180 7.05 -6.09 1.86
N ARG A 181 8.08 -6.24 2.69
CA ARG A 181 8.05 -7.02 3.92
C ARG A 181 8.50 -6.15 5.08
N GLU A 182 7.88 -6.33 6.23
CA GLU A 182 8.38 -5.66 7.44
C GLU A 182 9.65 -6.33 7.94
N PRO A 183 10.66 -5.55 8.36
CA PRO A 183 11.92 -6.10 8.84
C PRO A 183 11.78 -6.81 10.21
N GLY A 184 10.72 -6.53 10.95
CA GLY A 184 10.55 -7.03 12.31
C GLY A 184 9.10 -7.23 12.71
N PRO A 185 8.89 -7.84 13.88
CA PRO A 185 7.55 -8.10 14.38
C PRO A 185 6.82 -6.81 14.75
N ARG A 186 5.49 -6.79 14.56
CA ARG A 186 4.61 -5.76 15.11
C ARG A 186 3.82 -6.33 16.28
N LYS A 187 3.83 -5.63 17.43
CA LYS A 187 3.17 -6.10 18.66
C LYS A 187 2.04 -5.18 19.07
N PHE A 188 0.95 -5.78 19.51
CA PHE A 188 -0.24 -5.09 19.99
C PHE A 188 -0.69 -5.69 21.32
N ASP A 189 -0.93 -4.84 22.31
CA ASP A 189 -1.62 -5.25 23.53
C ASP A 189 -3.12 -5.05 23.39
N VAL A 190 -3.89 -6.10 23.68
CA VAL A 190 -5.34 -6.12 23.62
C VAL A 190 -5.91 -6.42 25.01
N GLY A 191 -6.60 -5.45 25.61
CA GLY A 191 -7.33 -5.60 26.88
C GLY A 191 -7.19 -4.38 27.81
N GLY A 192 -8.26 -4.02 28.52
CA GLY A 192 -8.29 -2.85 29.42
C GLY A 192 -8.66 -1.51 28.77
N GLY A 193 -9.34 -1.53 27.61
CA GLY A 193 -9.84 -0.32 26.95
C GLY A 193 -8.83 0.47 26.11
N LEU A 194 -7.59 -0.02 25.95
CA LEU A 194 -6.53 0.62 25.17
C LEU A 194 -5.82 -0.38 24.25
N LEU A 195 -5.83 -0.11 22.95
CA LEU A 195 -4.96 -0.73 21.95
C LEU A 195 -3.67 0.10 21.86
N LYS A 196 -2.51 -0.51 22.11
CA LYS A 196 -1.20 0.14 21.96
C LYS A 196 -0.31 -0.72 21.06
N GLU A 197 0.22 -0.12 20.00
CA GLU A 197 1.28 -0.73 19.17
C GLU A 197 2.64 -0.51 19.86
N PHE A 198 3.45 -1.55 19.91
CA PHE A 198 4.87 -1.48 20.30
C PHE A 198 5.71 -1.84 19.08
N ARG A 199 6.48 -0.87 18.59
CA ARG A 199 7.58 -1.14 17.65
C ARG A 199 8.87 -1.22 18.47
N ASN A 200 9.58 -2.35 18.35
CA ASN A 200 10.97 -2.40 18.77
C ASN A 200 11.75 -1.60 17.73
N LEU A 201 12.22 -0.40 18.12
CA LEU A 201 13.24 0.34 17.37
C LEU A 201 14.58 -0.38 17.46
#